data_AF-A0A8T1LI32-F1
#
_entry.id   AF-A0A8T1LI32-F1
#
_cell.length_a   1.000
_cell.length_b   1.000
_cell.length_c   1.000
_cell.angle_alpha   90.00
_cell.angle_beta   90.00
_cell.angle_gamma   90.00
#
_symmetry.space_group_name_H-M   'P 1'
#
loop_
_entity.id
_entity.type
_entity.pdbx_description
1 polymer ?
#
loop_
_entity_poly.entity_id
_entity_poly.type
_entity_poly.pdbx_seq_one_letter_code
_entity_poly.pdbx_strand_id
1 'polypeptide(L)'
;MMSGELVDSLDAYMASLELPPGNQLLSMAQARTERHSVIQNGRAVVVKNRRYRRLQHLLDDTSAEDHYFSDSMMQQRNPALFHFYLGQYLGLDKSATSSVSSEGQTLSSFLMDTCQRSKMETRRVAEQETWGKFTAADEKQEQSRLERLFGEDDVEEKEEDDEEEEDTTLYTVDERRDQLIEIMSSRFLSGEDGQYVNYAEIDADEALDDFDEMQRDAEERYFAEDE
;
A
#
# COMPACT_ATOMS: atom_id res chain seq x y z
N MET A 1 -21.14 -1.80 70.87
CA MET A 1 -20.63 -3.01 70.22
C MET A 1 -19.66 -2.55 69.16
N MET A 2 -18.35 -2.75 69.36
CA MET A 2 -17.32 -2.27 68.44
C MET A 2 -17.10 -3.33 67.36
N SER A 3 -17.42 -2.97 66.13
CA SER A 3 -17.17 -3.72 64.91
C SER A 3 -15.67 -3.76 64.64
N GLY A 4 -15.05 -4.93 64.81
CA GLY A 4 -13.67 -5.17 64.36
C GLY A 4 -13.67 -5.31 62.84
N GLU A 5 -13.14 -4.31 62.15
CA GLU A 5 -12.82 -4.41 60.72
C GLU A 5 -11.80 -5.53 60.52
N LEU A 6 -12.24 -6.60 59.85
CA LEU A 6 -11.37 -7.59 59.24
C LEU A 6 -10.64 -6.88 58.08
N VAL A 7 -9.52 -6.23 58.41
CA VAL A 7 -8.53 -5.84 57.39
C VAL A 7 -8.13 -7.11 56.66
N ASP A 8 -8.37 -7.12 55.34
CA ASP A 8 -8.11 -8.25 54.47
C ASP A 8 -6.63 -8.63 54.58
N SER A 9 -6.33 -9.91 54.80
CA SER A 9 -4.96 -10.40 55.04
C SER A 9 -4.02 -10.06 53.87
N LEU A 10 -4.59 -9.86 52.68
CA LEU A 10 -3.87 -9.43 51.49
C LEU A 10 -3.40 -7.96 51.59
N ASP A 11 -4.20 -7.10 52.21
CA ASP A 11 -3.94 -5.66 52.32
C ASP A 11 -2.83 -5.38 53.34
N ALA A 12 -2.84 -6.12 54.47
CA ALA A 12 -1.75 -6.10 55.44
C ALA A 12 -0.42 -6.61 54.84
N TYR A 13 -0.49 -7.62 53.96
CA TYR A 13 0.68 -8.11 53.24
C TYR A 13 1.19 -7.11 52.19
N MET A 14 0.30 -6.51 51.41
CA MET A 14 0.65 -5.48 50.43
C MET A 14 1.28 -4.24 51.08
N ALA A 15 0.79 -3.85 52.26
CA ALA A 15 1.36 -2.75 53.03
C ALA A 15 2.74 -3.05 53.62
N SER A 16 3.08 -4.34 53.81
CA SER A 16 4.39 -4.78 54.31
C SER A 16 5.48 -4.87 53.24
N LEU A 17 5.10 -4.80 51.96
CA LEU A 17 6.04 -4.74 50.86
C LEU A 17 6.59 -3.32 50.75
N GLU A 18 7.85 -3.12 51.15
CA GLU A 18 8.56 -1.86 50.97
C GLU A 18 8.64 -1.51 49.47
N LEU A 19 7.83 -0.54 49.05
CA LEU A 19 7.93 0.02 47.72
C LEU A 19 9.24 0.83 47.61
N PRO A 20 10.07 0.59 46.58
CA PRO A 20 11.28 1.38 46.39
C PRO A 20 10.93 2.87 46.22
N PRO A 21 11.81 3.81 46.62
CA PRO A 21 11.52 5.24 46.59
C PRO A 21 11.08 5.66 45.19
N GLY A 22 10.09 6.55 45.10
CA GLY A 22 9.30 6.83 43.89
C GLY A 22 10.09 7.16 42.60
N ASN A 23 11.36 7.56 42.70
CA ASN A 23 12.26 7.73 41.56
C ASN A 23 12.60 6.41 40.83
N GLN A 24 12.69 5.28 41.54
CA GLN A 24 12.96 3.96 40.93
C GLN A 24 11.70 3.35 40.31
N LEU A 25 10.50 3.70 40.79
CA LEU A 25 9.24 3.22 40.22
C LEU A 25 8.95 3.86 38.85
N LEU A 26 9.24 5.16 38.68
CA LEU A 26 9.21 5.81 37.38
C LEU A 26 10.21 5.18 36.41
N SER A 27 11.43 4.90 36.87
CA SER A 27 12.46 4.22 36.08
C SER A 27 12.05 2.79 35.66
N MET A 28 11.40 2.02 36.54
CA MET A 28 10.91 0.66 36.20
C MET A 28 9.70 0.70 35.25
N ALA A 29 8.81 1.67 35.40
CA ALA A 29 7.68 1.87 34.49
C ALA A 29 8.17 2.30 33.10
N GLN A 30 9.11 3.25 33.04
CA GLN A 30 9.77 3.67 31.80
C GLN A 30 10.50 2.49 31.12
N ALA A 31 11.28 1.71 31.86
CA ALA A 31 11.97 0.53 31.33
C ALA A 31 11.01 -0.56 30.81
N ARG A 32 9.82 -0.73 31.43
CA ARG A 32 8.78 -1.64 30.92
C ARG A 32 8.18 -1.14 29.62
N THR A 33 7.90 0.15 29.53
CA THR A 33 7.37 0.77 28.30
C THR A 33 8.39 0.71 27.16
N GLU A 34 9.66 0.97 27.43
CA GLU A 34 10.75 0.88 26.44
C GLU A 34 10.91 -0.55 25.91
N ARG A 35 10.92 -1.57 26.81
CA ARG A 35 10.98 -2.97 26.39
C ARG A 35 9.79 -3.38 25.53
N HIS A 36 8.59 -2.94 25.88
CA HIS A 36 7.40 -3.22 25.09
C HIS A 36 7.46 -2.56 23.71
N SER A 37 7.94 -1.31 23.64
CA SER A 37 8.16 -0.59 22.37
C SER A 37 9.18 -1.32 21.47
N VAL A 38 10.31 -1.77 22.02
CA VAL A 38 11.32 -2.52 21.26
C VAL A 38 10.76 -3.85 20.73
N ILE A 39 9.99 -4.58 21.55
CA ILE A 39 9.36 -5.85 21.13
C ILE A 39 8.29 -5.60 20.04
N GLN A 40 7.50 -4.54 20.18
CA GLN A 40 6.50 -4.15 19.17
C GLN A 40 7.16 -3.75 17.85
N ASN A 41 8.24 -2.96 17.91
CA ASN A 41 9.00 -2.58 16.72
C ASN A 41 9.66 -3.80 16.07
N GLY A 42 10.25 -4.71 16.86
CA GLY A 42 10.81 -5.96 16.34
C GLY A 42 9.77 -6.80 15.60
N ARG A 43 8.58 -6.96 16.18
CA ARG A 43 7.48 -7.69 15.53
C ARG A 43 7.00 -6.98 14.25
N ALA A 44 6.92 -5.64 14.26
CA ALA A 44 6.53 -4.88 13.08
C ALA A 44 7.56 -4.98 11.94
N VAL A 45 8.85 -5.00 12.28
CA VAL A 45 9.95 -5.21 11.31
C VAL A 45 9.87 -6.62 10.72
N VAL A 46 9.71 -7.66 11.54
CA VAL A 46 9.56 -9.05 11.06
C VAL A 46 8.36 -9.17 10.10
N VAL A 47 7.21 -8.59 10.45
CA VAL A 47 6.02 -8.58 9.58
C VAL A 47 6.31 -7.88 8.24
N LYS A 48 6.93 -6.71 8.26
CA LYS A 48 7.29 -6.00 7.03
C LYS A 48 8.28 -6.79 6.18
N ASN A 49 9.27 -7.43 6.79
CA ASN A 49 10.25 -8.25 6.09
C ASN A 49 9.59 -9.49 5.46
N ARG A 50 8.72 -10.20 6.18
CA ARG A 50 7.96 -11.33 5.62
C ARG A 50 7.08 -10.92 4.45
N ARG A 51 6.34 -9.82 4.60
CA ARG A 51 5.55 -9.26 3.50
C ARG A 51 6.43 -8.85 2.33
N TYR A 52 7.59 -8.24 2.57
CA TYR A 52 8.53 -7.89 1.50
C TYR A 52 9.05 -9.13 0.77
N ARG A 53 9.41 -10.19 1.48
CA ARG A 53 9.81 -11.46 0.86
C ARG A 53 8.67 -12.05 0.04
N ARG A 54 7.44 -12.06 0.58
CA ARG A 54 6.27 -12.51 -0.19
C ARG A 54 6.03 -11.66 -1.44
N LEU A 55 6.19 -10.35 -1.35
CA LEU A 55 6.06 -9.43 -2.47
C LEU A 55 7.07 -9.77 -3.58
N GLN A 56 8.33 -10.02 -3.23
CA GLN A 56 9.36 -10.43 -4.20
C GLN A 56 8.94 -11.70 -4.95
N HIS A 57 8.46 -12.73 -4.23
CA HIS A 57 7.93 -13.93 -4.88
C HIS A 57 6.79 -13.62 -5.85
N LEU A 58 5.88 -12.70 -5.51
CA LEU A 58 4.76 -12.31 -6.38
C LEU A 58 5.20 -11.53 -7.63
N LEU A 59 6.31 -10.79 -7.55
CA LEU A 59 6.92 -10.09 -8.69
C LEU A 59 7.64 -11.07 -9.62
N ASP A 60 8.33 -12.05 -9.06
CA ASP A 60 9.07 -13.07 -9.82
C ASP A 60 8.14 -14.12 -10.48
N ASP A 61 7.02 -14.44 -9.83
CA ASP A 61 6.01 -15.39 -10.31
C ASP A 61 5.21 -14.84 -11.50
N THR A 62 5.86 -14.75 -12.66
CA THR A 62 5.27 -14.33 -13.95
C THR A 62 4.78 -15.52 -14.80
N SER A 63 4.93 -16.75 -14.29
CA SER A 63 4.67 -17.98 -15.06
C SER A 63 3.18 -18.31 -15.22
N ALA A 64 2.32 -17.78 -14.36
CA ALA A 64 0.88 -18.00 -14.42
C ALA A 64 0.17 -16.84 -15.14
N GLU A 65 -0.83 -17.15 -15.97
CA GLU A 65 -1.64 -16.12 -16.65
C GLU A 65 -2.35 -15.20 -15.64
N ASP A 66 -2.78 -15.76 -14.52
CA ASP A 66 -3.50 -15.09 -13.44
C ASP A 66 -2.58 -14.75 -12.24
N HIS A 67 -1.34 -14.33 -12.49
CA HIS A 67 -0.45 -13.89 -11.42
C HIS A 67 -0.89 -12.56 -10.80
N TYR A 68 -0.40 -12.26 -9.59
CA TYR A 68 -0.90 -11.15 -8.76
C TYR A 68 -0.75 -9.75 -9.40
N PHE A 69 0.29 -9.55 -10.22
CA PHE A 69 0.58 -8.31 -10.96
C PHE A 69 0.21 -8.41 -12.46
N SER A 70 -0.66 -9.36 -12.82
CA SER A 70 -1.23 -9.39 -14.18
C SER A 70 -2.22 -8.23 -14.35
N ASP A 71 -2.41 -7.74 -15.58
CA ASP A 71 -3.31 -6.61 -15.84
C ASP A 71 -4.74 -6.92 -15.40
N SER A 72 -5.19 -8.16 -15.64
CA SER A 72 -6.50 -8.65 -15.21
C SER A 72 -6.66 -8.57 -13.69
N MET A 73 -5.67 -9.07 -12.94
CA MET A 73 -5.71 -9.07 -11.47
C MET A 73 -5.58 -7.67 -10.88
N MET A 74 -4.69 -6.83 -11.43
CA MET A 74 -4.55 -5.44 -11.00
C MET A 74 -5.85 -4.65 -11.24
N GLN A 75 -6.48 -4.85 -12.40
CA GLN A 75 -7.78 -4.24 -12.73
C GLN A 75 -8.90 -4.71 -11.80
N GLN A 76 -8.96 -6.01 -11.49
CA GLN A 76 -9.99 -6.55 -10.61
C GLN A 76 -9.86 -6.06 -9.16
N ARG A 77 -8.62 -5.87 -8.70
CA ARG A 77 -8.29 -5.51 -7.32
C ARG A 77 -8.43 -4.02 -7.06
N ASN A 78 -7.83 -3.20 -7.92
CA ASN A 78 -7.86 -1.75 -7.82
C ASN A 78 -8.27 -1.13 -9.17
N PRO A 79 -9.56 -1.20 -9.56
CA PRO A 79 -10.04 -0.70 -10.84
C PRO A 79 -9.78 0.79 -11.06
N ALA A 80 -9.83 1.63 -10.02
CA ALA A 80 -9.54 3.06 -10.14
C ALA A 80 -8.06 3.32 -10.49
N LEU A 81 -7.14 2.71 -9.74
CA LEU A 81 -5.70 2.82 -10.01
C LEU A 81 -5.34 2.26 -11.39
N PHE A 82 -5.87 1.09 -11.73
CA PHE A 82 -5.64 0.49 -13.04
C PHE A 82 -6.10 1.42 -14.17
N HIS A 83 -7.31 1.99 -14.05
CA HIS A 83 -7.81 2.91 -15.06
C HIS A 83 -6.92 4.13 -15.24
N PHE A 84 -6.47 4.73 -14.13
CA PHE A 84 -5.61 5.91 -14.13
C PHE A 84 -4.24 5.63 -14.76
N TYR A 85 -3.56 4.56 -14.35
CA TYR A 85 -2.19 4.28 -14.80
C TYR A 85 -2.14 3.60 -16.17
N LEU A 86 -3.08 2.70 -16.48
CA LEU A 86 -3.04 1.88 -17.69
C LEU A 86 -4.30 1.99 -18.54
N GLY A 87 -5.48 1.89 -17.94
CA GLY A 87 -6.74 1.73 -18.64
C GLY A 87 -7.09 2.88 -19.59
N GLN A 88 -6.74 4.12 -19.24
CA GLN A 88 -6.92 5.27 -20.13
C GLN A 88 -5.99 5.21 -21.34
N TYR A 89 -4.77 4.69 -21.19
CA TYR A 89 -3.74 4.66 -22.23
C TYR A 89 -3.82 3.45 -23.18
N LEU A 90 -4.33 2.31 -22.69
CA LEU A 90 -4.55 1.10 -23.51
C LEU A 90 -5.50 1.36 -24.69
N GLY A 91 -6.44 2.31 -24.57
CA GLY A 91 -7.36 2.70 -25.64
C GLY A 91 -6.77 3.67 -26.68
N LEU A 92 -5.65 4.33 -26.39
CA LEU A 92 -4.97 5.23 -27.33
C LEU A 92 -4.15 4.46 -28.38
N ASP A 93 -3.74 3.22 -28.07
CA ASP A 93 -3.25 2.28 -29.07
C ASP A 93 -4.41 1.78 -29.94
N LYS A 94 -4.81 2.63 -30.88
CA LYS A 94 -5.83 2.34 -31.88
C LYS A 94 -5.42 1.25 -32.87
N SER A 95 -4.19 0.71 -32.79
CA SER A 95 -3.76 -0.40 -33.64
C SER A 95 -4.22 -1.77 -33.10
N ALA A 96 -4.51 -1.89 -31.80
CA ALA A 96 -4.91 -3.14 -31.17
C ALA A 96 -6.43 -3.36 -31.04
N THR A 97 -7.24 -2.29 -31.13
CA THR A 97 -8.69 -2.35 -30.82
C THR A 97 -9.60 -2.76 -31.98
N SER A 98 -9.04 -3.05 -33.16
CA SER A 98 -9.83 -3.41 -34.36
C SER A 98 -10.14 -4.91 -34.53
N SER A 99 -9.99 -5.77 -33.50
CA SER A 99 -10.06 -7.23 -33.70
C SER A 99 -10.85 -8.04 -32.66
N VAL A 100 -11.79 -7.45 -31.94
CA VAL A 100 -12.86 -8.29 -31.34
C VAL A 100 -13.86 -8.61 -32.45
N SER A 101 -13.54 -9.64 -33.21
CA SER A 101 -14.46 -10.30 -34.13
C SER A 101 -15.72 -10.69 -33.36
N SER A 102 -16.78 -9.90 -33.51
CA SER A 102 -18.11 -10.11 -32.91
C SER A 102 -18.83 -11.38 -33.44
N GLU A 103 -18.12 -12.24 -34.17
CA GLU A 103 -18.65 -13.45 -34.77
C GLU A 103 -18.48 -14.62 -33.80
N GLY A 104 -19.45 -14.80 -32.89
CA GLY A 104 -19.54 -16.00 -32.05
C GLY A 104 -19.94 -15.78 -30.59
N GLN A 105 -20.02 -14.54 -30.11
CA GLN A 105 -20.49 -14.29 -28.75
C GLN A 105 -22.00 -14.50 -28.65
N THR A 106 -22.42 -15.38 -27.74
CA THR A 106 -23.84 -15.53 -27.42
C THR A 106 -24.34 -14.24 -26.75
N LEU A 107 -25.62 -13.92 -26.94
CA LEU A 107 -26.25 -12.80 -26.23
C LEU A 107 -26.06 -12.91 -24.71
N SER A 108 -26.03 -14.14 -24.17
CA SER A 108 -25.70 -14.38 -22.77
C SER A 108 -24.32 -13.84 -22.43
N SER A 109 -23.26 -14.27 -23.14
CA SER A 109 -21.89 -13.78 -22.89
C SER A 109 -21.83 -12.26 -22.90
N PHE A 110 -22.41 -11.62 -23.92
CA PHE A 110 -22.44 -10.16 -24.01
C PHE A 110 -23.16 -9.50 -22.81
N LEU A 111 -24.29 -10.04 -22.37
CA LEU A 111 -25.00 -9.53 -21.19
C LEU A 111 -24.20 -9.73 -19.90
N MET A 112 -23.51 -10.86 -19.75
CA MET A 112 -22.61 -11.11 -18.62
C MET A 112 -21.43 -10.13 -18.63
N ASP A 113 -20.79 -9.93 -19.78
CA ASP A 113 -19.65 -9.02 -19.96
C ASP A 113 -20.05 -7.56 -19.69
N THR A 114 -21.21 -7.13 -20.19
CA THR A 114 -21.73 -5.78 -19.93
C THR A 114 -22.09 -5.57 -18.45
N CYS A 115 -22.67 -6.58 -17.79
CA CYS A 115 -22.95 -6.54 -16.36
C CYS A 115 -21.66 -6.47 -15.54
N GLN A 116 -20.66 -7.28 -15.87
CA GLN A 116 -19.35 -7.26 -15.22
C GLN A 116 -18.67 -5.90 -15.41
N ARG A 117 -18.64 -5.37 -16.63
CA ARG A 117 -18.10 -4.04 -16.94
C ARG A 117 -18.80 -2.93 -16.18
N SER A 118 -20.13 -2.97 -16.07
CA SER A 118 -20.91 -1.99 -15.29
C SER A 118 -20.60 -2.05 -13.80
N LYS A 119 -20.43 -3.25 -13.23
CA LYS A 119 -20.00 -3.42 -11.83
C LYS A 119 -18.60 -2.86 -11.60
N MET A 120 -17.68 -3.15 -12.50
CA MET A 120 -16.31 -2.62 -12.45
C MET A 120 -16.30 -1.10 -12.51
N GLU A 121 -17.08 -0.49 -13.39
CA GLU A 121 -17.21 0.96 -13.50
C GLU A 121 -17.80 1.59 -12.24
N THR A 122 -18.83 0.97 -11.66
CA THR A 122 -19.42 1.44 -10.41
C THR A 122 -18.41 1.40 -9.26
N ARG A 123 -17.60 0.32 -9.17
CA ARG A 123 -16.51 0.22 -8.20
C ARG A 123 -15.42 1.25 -8.45
N ARG A 124 -15.03 1.45 -9.71
CA ARG A 124 -14.04 2.45 -10.13
C ARG A 124 -14.44 3.85 -9.65
N VAL A 125 -15.70 4.24 -9.87
CA VAL A 125 -16.22 5.55 -9.45
C VAL A 125 -16.22 5.67 -7.92
N ALA A 126 -16.70 4.64 -7.20
CA ALA A 126 -16.72 4.66 -5.74
C ALA A 126 -15.31 4.72 -5.13
N GLU A 127 -14.34 3.99 -5.70
CA GLU A 127 -12.94 4.09 -5.29
C GLU A 127 -12.39 5.49 -5.64
N GLN A 128 -12.61 6.03 -6.83
CA GLN A 128 -12.11 7.37 -7.18
C GLN A 128 -12.55 8.46 -6.18
N GLU A 129 -13.75 8.35 -5.59
CA GLU A 129 -14.20 9.26 -4.52
C GLU A 129 -13.35 9.17 -3.24
N THR A 130 -12.90 7.96 -2.86
CA THR A 130 -12.11 7.77 -1.63
C THR A 130 -10.65 8.18 -1.79
N TRP A 131 -10.13 8.19 -3.02
CA TRP A 131 -8.72 8.50 -3.30
C TRP A 131 -8.48 10.00 -3.58
N GLY A 132 -9.54 10.80 -3.67
CA GLY A 132 -9.47 12.19 -4.10
C GLY A 132 -9.33 12.30 -5.63
N LYS A 133 -9.32 13.53 -6.16
CA LYS A 133 -9.05 13.77 -7.58
C LYS A 133 -7.60 13.41 -7.89
N PHE A 134 -7.36 12.17 -8.30
CA PHE A 134 -6.20 11.84 -9.12
C PHE A 134 -6.40 12.60 -10.45
N THR A 135 -5.76 13.76 -10.59
CA THR A 135 -5.77 14.45 -11.88
C THR A 135 -4.96 13.61 -12.83
N ALA A 136 -5.61 12.99 -13.82
CA ALA A 136 -4.89 12.38 -14.92
C ALA A 136 -4.00 13.46 -15.53
N ALA A 137 -2.73 13.13 -15.77
CA ALA A 137 -1.79 14.02 -16.43
C ALA A 137 -2.41 14.65 -17.69
N ASP A 138 -3.21 13.85 -18.42
CA ASP A 138 -3.93 14.23 -19.63
C ASP A 138 -5.06 15.26 -19.38
N GLU A 139 -5.83 15.14 -18.30
CA GLU A 139 -6.92 16.09 -17.98
C GLU A 139 -6.39 17.45 -17.50
N LYS A 140 -5.26 17.46 -16.78
CA LYS A 140 -4.62 18.71 -16.33
C LYS A 140 -3.91 19.40 -17.50
N GLN A 141 -3.27 18.64 -18.39
CA GLN A 141 -2.66 19.18 -19.60
C GLN A 141 -3.70 19.73 -20.58
N GLU A 142 -4.82 19.03 -20.80
CA GLU A 142 -5.90 19.60 -21.61
C GLU A 142 -6.53 20.83 -20.92
N GLN A 143 -6.61 20.87 -19.59
CA GLN A 143 -7.00 22.10 -18.89
C GLN A 143 -6.00 23.24 -19.13
N SER A 144 -4.70 23.01 -18.98
CA SER A 144 -3.65 24.01 -19.26
C SER A 144 -3.60 24.41 -20.74
N ARG A 145 -3.84 23.48 -21.66
CA ARG A 145 -3.92 23.75 -23.10
C ARG A 145 -5.17 24.57 -23.44
N LEU A 146 -6.30 24.24 -22.84
CA LEU A 146 -7.56 24.96 -23.01
C LEU A 146 -7.46 26.35 -22.39
N GLU A 147 -6.81 26.49 -21.24
CA GLU A 147 -6.51 27.77 -20.59
C GLU A 147 -5.53 28.61 -21.42
N ARG A 148 -4.52 28.02 -22.08
CA ARG A 148 -3.66 28.74 -23.03
C ARG A 148 -4.40 29.16 -24.32
N LEU A 149 -5.39 28.38 -24.76
CA LEU A 149 -6.12 28.62 -26.01
C LEU A 149 -7.32 29.58 -25.84
N PHE A 150 -7.93 29.58 -24.65
CA PHE A 150 -9.15 30.33 -24.33
C PHE A 150 -9.01 31.26 -23.11
N GLY A 151 -7.86 31.27 -22.43
CA GLY A 151 -7.54 32.24 -21.39
C GLY A 151 -7.47 33.63 -21.99
N GLU A 152 -8.11 34.58 -21.32
CA GLU A 152 -8.09 35.98 -21.73
C GLU A 152 -6.65 36.50 -21.66
N ASP A 153 -6.27 37.30 -22.66
CA ASP A 153 -4.96 37.92 -22.90
C ASP A 153 -4.64 39.00 -21.83
N ASP A 154 -4.75 38.65 -20.55
CA ASP A 154 -4.37 39.49 -19.43
C ASP A 154 -2.87 39.32 -19.19
N VAL A 155 -2.12 40.27 -19.74
CA VAL A 155 -0.67 40.38 -19.66
C VAL A 155 -0.27 40.77 -18.23
N GLU A 156 -0.37 39.84 -17.29
CA GLU A 156 0.47 39.85 -16.10
C GLU A 156 1.46 38.70 -16.21
N GLU A 157 2.74 39.06 -16.47
CA GLU A 157 3.90 38.18 -16.37
C GLU A 157 3.95 37.57 -14.96
N LYS A 158 3.29 36.43 -14.78
CA LYS A 158 3.65 35.50 -13.73
C LYS A 158 4.91 34.80 -14.22
N GLU A 159 6.03 35.11 -13.58
CA GLU A 159 7.22 34.27 -13.64
C GLU A 159 6.83 32.91 -13.07
N GLU A 160 6.38 32.02 -13.94
CA GLU A 160 6.11 30.63 -13.63
C GLU A 160 7.46 29.92 -13.52
N ASP A 161 7.77 29.55 -12.29
CA ASP A 161 8.78 28.56 -11.90
C ASP A 161 8.34 27.20 -12.48
N ASP A 162 8.56 27.01 -13.78
CA ASP A 162 8.06 25.92 -14.61
C ASP A 162 9.10 24.79 -14.76
N GLU A 163 9.81 24.44 -13.67
CA GLU A 163 10.92 23.47 -13.71
C GLU A 163 10.56 22.02 -13.31
N GLU A 164 9.30 21.69 -12.99
CA GLU A 164 8.91 20.31 -12.61
C GLU A 164 7.77 19.66 -13.44
N GLU A 165 7.20 20.32 -14.46
CA GLU A 165 5.95 19.88 -15.11
C GLU A 165 6.14 19.29 -16.53
N GLU A 166 7.24 18.56 -16.81
CA GLU A 166 7.54 18.02 -18.16
C GLU A 166 7.65 16.48 -18.29
N ASP A 167 7.25 15.64 -17.31
CA ASP A 167 7.62 14.20 -17.39
C ASP A 167 6.45 13.19 -17.53
N THR A 168 5.19 13.59 -17.33
CA THR A 168 4.09 12.59 -17.27
C THR A 168 3.56 12.09 -18.62
N THR A 169 3.82 12.80 -19.71
CA THR A 169 3.49 12.36 -21.10
C THR A 169 4.60 11.57 -21.78
N LEU A 170 5.79 11.50 -21.18
CA LEU A 170 6.92 10.77 -21.74
C LEU A 170 6.87 9.27 -21.43
N TYR A 171 6.10 8.87 -20.42
CA TYR A 171 5.99 7.47 -20.05
C TYR A 171 5.23 6.63 -21.09
N THR A 172 5.93 5.63 -21.60
CA THR A 172 5.42 4.49 -22.35
C THR A 172 4.40 3.69 -21.53
N VAL A 173 3.61 2.84 -22.19
CA VAL A 173 2.63 1.97 -21.50
C VAL A 173 3.34 1.06 -20.49
N ASP A 174 4.54 0.58 -20.82
CA ASP A 174 5.34 -0.27 -19.95
C ASP A 174 5.81 0.49 -18.70
N GLU A 175 6.32 1.72 -18.85
CA GLU A 175 6.73 2.55 -17.69
C GLU A 175 5.54 2.88 -16.77
N ARG A 176 4.36 3.10 -17.33
CA ARG A 176 3.13 3.28 -16.53
C ARG A 176 2.69 2.01 -15.83
N ARG A 177 2.93 0.84 -16.43
CA ARG A 177 2.70 -0.45 -15.78
C ARG A 177 3.59 -0.59 -14.57
N ASP A 178 4.86 -0.23 -14.69
CA ASP A 178 5.82 -0.28 -13.58
C ASP A 178 5.41 0.66 -12.46
N GLN A 179 4.96 1.89 -12.77
CA GLN A 179 4.39 2.82 -11.77
C GLN A 179 3.18 2.23 -11.03
N LEU A 180 2.27 1.56 -11.74
CA LEU A 180 1.13 0.88 -11.13
C LEU A 180 1.59 -0.24 -10.18
N ILE A 181 2.56 -1.04 -10.62
CA ILE A 181 3.14 -2.14 -9.83
C ILE A 181 3.78 -1.58 -8.56
N GLU A 182 4.52 -0.47 -8.62
CA GLU A 182 5.15 0.17 -7.46
C GLU A 182 4.12 0.62 -6.42
N ILE A 183 3.04 1.27 -6.86
CA ILE A 183 1.97 1.72 -5.97
C ILE A 183 1.26 0.52 -5.35
N MET A 184 0.95 -0.50 -6.14
CA MET A 184 0.34 -1.73 -5.64
C MET A 184 1.25 -2.52 -4.70
N SER A 185 2.57 -2.45 -4.91
CA SER A 185 3.58 -3.02 -4.01
C SER A 185 3.58 -2.31 -2.66
N SER A 186 3.55 -0.97 -2.67
CA SER A 186 3.44 -0.16 -1.45
C SER A 186 2.18 -0.48 -0.65
N ARG A 187 1.03 -0.60 -1.33
CA ARG A 187 -0.24 -1.03 -0.72
C ARG A 187 -0.19 -2.45 -0.16
N PHE A 188 0.51 -3.33 -0.86
CA PHE A 188 0.66 -4.69 -0.38
C PHE A 188 1.43 -4.73 0.94
N LEU A 189 2.54 -3.97 1.03
CA LEU A 189 3.34 -3.88 2.25
C LEU A 189 2.56 -3.24 3.41
N SER A 190 1.74 -2.21 3.13
CA SER A 190 0.87 -1.58 4.15
C SER A 190 -0.28 -2.47 4.61
N GLY A 191 -0.60 -3.54 3.87
CA GLY A 191 -1.66 -4.48 4.23
C GLY A 191 -3.05 -4.08 3.73
N GLU A 192 -3.12 -3.19 2.75
CA GLU A 192 -4.38 -2.61 2.28
C GLU A 192 -5.16 -3.52 1.31
N ASP A 193 -4.57 -4.65 0.90
CA ASP A 193 -5.19 -5.59 -0.04
C ASP A 193 -5.81 -6.83 0.63
N GLY A 194 -6.32 -6.67 1.85
CA GLY A 194 -6.79 -7.79 2.68
C GLY A 194 -8.01 -8.54 2.14
N GLN A 195 -8.68 -7.99 1.12
CA GLN A 195 -9.79 -8.66 0.42
C GLN A 195 -9.31 -9.78 -0.50
N TYR A 196 -8.07 -9.70 -0.98
CA TYR A 196 -7.50 -10.62 -1.96
C TYR A 196 -6.29 -11.36 -1.40
N VAL A 197 -5.63 -10.81 -0.38
CA VAL A 197 -4.44 -11.37 0.26
C VAL A 197 -4.72 -11.72 1.71
N ASN A 198 -4.38 -12.95 2.10
CA ASN A 198 -4.41 -13.38 3.48
C ASN A 198 -3.13 -12.95 4.23
N TYR A 199 -3.08 -11.71 4.70
CA TYR A 199 -1.91 -11.21 5.45
C TYR A 199 -1.66 -11.95 6.75
N ALA A 200 -2.70 -12.51 7.40
CA ALA A 200 -2.50 -13.25 8.65
C ALA A 200 -1.64 -14.50 8.45
N GLU A 201 -1.75 -15.14 7.29
CA GLU A 201 -0.92 -16.28 6.90
C GLU A 201 0.51 -15.85 6.57
N ILE A 202 0.67 -14.79 5.77
CA ILE A 202 1.99 -14.24 5.40
C ILE A 202 2.75 -13.76 6.64
N ASP A 203 2.06 -13.04 7.53
CA ASP A 203 2.66 -12.46 8.73
C ASP A 203 3.08 -13.54 9.74
N ALA A 204 2.48 -14.74 9.68
CA ALA A 204 2.79 -15.87 10.54
C ALA A 204 3.79 -16.86 9.93
N ASP A 205 4.09 -16.74 8.64
CA ASP A 205 4.97 -17.67 7.92
C ASP A 205 6.45 -17.38 8.22
N GLU A 206 7.07 -18.26 9.00
CA GLU A 206 8.48 -18.21 9.35
C GLU A 206 9.39 -18.60 8.18
N ALA A 207 8.89 -19.29 7.15
CA ALA A 207 9.69 -19.65 5.98
C ALA A 207 10.05 -18.42 5.11
N LEU A 208 9.32 -17.32 5.29
CA LEU A 208 9.61 -16.03 4.67
C LEU A 208 10.68 -15.23 5.43
N ASP A 209 11.17 -15.70 6.58
CA ASP A 209 12.27 -15.03 7.29
C ASP A 209 13.61 -15.31 6.59
N ASP A 210 14.29 -14.25 6.17
CA ASP A 210 15.61 -14.33 5.57
C ASP A 210 16.70 -14.37 6.65
N PHE A 211 16.95 -15.56 7.21
CA PHE A 211 17.95 -15.75 8.26
C PHE A 211 19.37 -15.40 7.80
N ASP A 212 19.67 -15.58 6.52
CA ASP A 212 21.00 -15.30 5.96
C ASP A 212 21.24 -13.79 5.86
N GLU A 213 20.24 -13.01 5.44
CA GLU A 213 20.30 -11.54 5.48
C GLU A 213 20.40 -11.04 6.93
N MET A 214 19.59 -11.57 7.85
CA MET A 214 19.66 -11.18 9.27
C MET A 214 21.02 -11.45 9.91
N GLN A 215 21.68 -12.55 9.54
CA GLN A 215 23.01 -12.86 10.03
C GLN A 215 24.03 -11.85 9.49
N ARG A 216 23.97 -11.53 8.20
CA ARG A 216 24.83 -10.50 7.58
C ARG A 216 24.64 -9.13 8.22
N ASP A 217 23.40 -8.69 8.44
CA ASP A 217 23.09 -7.44 9.14
C ASP A 217 23.64 -7.43 10.57
N ALA A 218 23.63 -8.59 11.26
CA ALA A 218 24.19 -8.71 12.60
C ALA A 218 25.72 -8.64 12.60
N GLU A 219 26.36 -9.27 11.61
CA GLU A 219 27.81 -9.20 11.40
C GLU A 219 28.25 -7.77 11.05
N GLU A 220 27.59 -7.10 10.11
CA GLU A 220 27.88 -5.71 9.73
C GLU A 220 27.74 -4.75 10.92
N ARG A 221 26.68 -4.91 11.72
CA ARG A 221 26.49 -4.12 12.94
C ARG A 221 27.62 -4.33 13.95
N TYR A 222 28.08 -5.58 14.11
CA TYR A 222 29.21 -5.89 14.98
C TYR A 222 30.50 -5.20 14.53
N PHE A 223 30.80 -5.20 13.23
CA PHE A 223 32.00 -4.54 12.69
C PHE A 223 31.93 -3.00 12.76
N ALA A 224 30.74 -2.42 12.60
CA ALA A 224 30.56 -0.95 12.67
C ALA A 224 30.66 -0.39 14.09
N GLU A 225 30.45 -1.20 15.13
CA GLU A 225 30.59 -0.79 16.54
C GLU A 225 32.05 -0.83 17.05
N ASP A 226 32.95 -1.54 16.34
CA ASP A 226 34.37 -1.70 16.68
C ASP A 226 35.29 -0.63 16.00
N GLU A 227 34.74 0.32 15.23
CA GLU A 227 35.44 1.42 14.53
C GLU A 227 35.11 2.81 15.12
#